data_AF-A0A0B1TA50-F1
#
_entry.id   AF-A0A0B1TA50-F1
#
_cell.length_a   1.000
_cell.length_b   1.000
_cell.length_c   1.000
_cell.angle_alpha   90.00
_cell.angle_beta   90.00
_cell.angle_gamma   90.00
#
_symmetry.space_group_name_H-M   'P 1'
#
loop_
_entity.id
_entity.type
_entity.pdbx_description
1 polymer ?
#
loop_
_entity_poly.entity_id
_entity_poly.type
_entity_poly.pdbx_seq_one_letter_code
_entity_poly.pdbx_strand_id
1 'polypeptide(L)' 'MAWDTTYKLGCAVQYCSDMTMVVCQYGPAGNIIDTPIYDIGEPCKRDADCPGSYTCSKAEGLCNVV' A
#
# COMPACT_ATOMS: atom_id res chain seq x y z
N MET A 1 -3.55 -4.71 -3.15
CA MET A 1 -3.46 -3.34 -3.70
C MET A 1 -3.92 -2.29 -2.70
N ALA A 2 -5.10 -2.40 -2.10
CA ALA A 2 -5.64 -1.39 -1.18
C ALA A 2 -5.35 -1.64 0.32
N TRP A 3 -4.43 -2.56 0.64
CA TRP A 3 -4.15 -2.93 2.03
C TRP A 3 -3.32 -1.84 2.69
N ASP A 4 -3.85 -1.12 3.69
CA ASP A 4 -3.28 0.14 4.20
C ASP A 4 -1.88 0.01 4.82
N THR A 5 -1.58 -1.16 5.38
CA THR A 5 -0.28 -1.49 5.97
C THR A 5 0.74 -1.97 4.93
N THR A 6 0.34 -2.19 3.67
CA THR A 6 1.24 -2.51 2.56
C THR A 6 1.77 -1.22 1.93
N TYR A 7 3.09 -1.03 1.94
CA TYR A 7 3.73 0.20 1.44
C TYR A 7 4.92 -0.03 0.49
N LYS A 8 5.32 -1.29 0.27
CA LYS A 8 6.36 -1.68 -0.69
C LYS A 8 5.71 -2.41 -1.85
N LEU A 9 6.05 -2.00 -3.06
CA LEU A 9 5.61 -2.60 -4.30
C LEU A 9 6.83 -2.91 -5.18
N GLY A 10 6.91 -4.14 -5.67
CA GLY A 10 7.87 -4.53 -6.70
C GLY A 10 7.15 -5.33 -7.78
N CYS A 11 7.32 -4.95 -9.04
CA CYS A 11 6.67 -5.63 -10.16
C CYS A 11 7.71 -6.09 -11.19
N ALA A 12 7.38 -7.15 -11.91
CA ALA A 12 8.14 -7.67 -13.05
C ALA A 12 7.19 -7.93 -14.22
N VAL A 13 7.70 -7.69 -15.43
CA VAL A 13 7.01 -7.96 -16.68
C VAL A 13 7.86 -8.95 -17.46
N GLN A 14 7.26 -10.07 -17.88
CA GLN A 14 7.90 -11.10 -18.67
C GLN A 14 7.06 -11.37 -19.93
N TYR A 15 7.69 -11.28 -21.10
CA TYR A 15 7.08 -11.75 -22.34
C TYR A 15 7.34 -13.26 -22.45
N CYS A 16 6.27 -14.04 -22.39
CA CYS A 16 6.27 -15.49 -22.65
C CYS A 16 5.90 -15.75 -24.11
N SER A 17 6.00 -17.00 -24.56
CA SER A 17 5.71 -17.37 -25.96
C SER A 17 4.27 -17.12 -26.40
N ASP A 18 3.33 -17.15 -25.46
CA ASP A 18 1.87 -17.11 -25.67
C ASP A 18 1.19 -15.92 -24.97
N MET A 19 1.85 -15.28 -24.02
CA MET A 19 1.28 -14.19 -23.23
C MET A 19 2.33 -13.23 -22.70
N THR A 20 1.88 -12.05 -22.27
CA THR A 20 2.68 -11.17 -21.39
C THR A 20 2.27 -11.42 -19.95
N MET A 21 3.19 -11.88 -19.11
CA MET A 21 2.98 -12.11 -17.69
C MET A 21 3.45 -10.89 -16.89
N VAL A 22 2.57 -10.36 -16.04
CA VAL A 22 2.89 -9.27 -15.12
C VAL A 22 2.67 -9.78 -13.70
N VAL A 23 3.70 -9.69 -12.87
CA VAL A 23 3.64 -10.13 -11.46
C VAL A 23 4.08 -8.98 -10.57
N CYS A 24 3.28 -8.68 -9.54
CA CYS A 24 3.63 -7.72 -8.50
C CYS A 24 3.66 -8.41 -7.14
N GLN A 25 4.67 -8.08 -6.36
CA GLN A 25 4.82 -8.45 -4.95
C GLN A 25 4.56 -7.22 -4.07
N TYR A 26 3.89 -7.45 -2.95
CA TYR A 26 3.38 -6.44 -2.03
C TYR A 26 3.94 -6.70 -0.64
N GLY A 27 4.53 -5.69 -0.01
CA GLY A 27 5.20 -5.81 1.29
C GLY A 27 4.86 -4.69 2.28
N PRO A 28 4.60 -4.99 3.56
CA PRO A 28 4.20 -6.28 4.11
C PRO A 28 3.00 -6.90 3.37
N ALA A 29 2.87 -8.23 3.44
CA ALA A 29 1.78 -8.94 2.80
C ALA A 29 0.45 -8.61 3.48
N GLY A 30 -0.57 -8.34 2.67
CA GLY A 30 -1.95 -8.16 3.11
C GLY A 30 -2.79 -9.42 2.93
N ASN A 31 -4.10 -9.23 2.72
CA ASN A 31 -5.08 -10.30 2.52
C ASN A 31 -5.14 -11.28 3.70
N ILE A 32 -4.97 -10.77 4.92
CA ILE A 32 -5.09 -11.54 6.15
C ILE A 32 -6.58 -11.73 6.44
N ILE A 33 -7.01 -12.99 6.55
CA ILE A 33 -8.41 -13.33 6.82
C ILE A 33 -8.85 -12.70 8.15
N ASP A 34 -10.10 -12.25 8.21
CA ASP A 34 -10.71 -11.59 9.37
C ASP A 34 -10.01 -10.30 9.85
N THR A 35 -9.19 -9.69 9.00
CA THR A 35 -8.57 -8.38 9.23
C THR A 35 -9.16 -7.36 8.25
N PRO A 36 -9.48 -6.12 8.68
CA PRO A 36 -9.91 -5.09 7.76
C PRO A 36 -8.79 -4.79 6.74
N ILE A 37 -9.19 -4.47 5.50
CA ILE A 37 -8.24 -4.10 4.44
C ILE A 37 -7.56 -2.76 4.78
N TYR A 38 -8.31 -1.86 5.41
CA TYR A 38 -7.85 -0.57 5.90
C TYR A 38 -8.71 -0.11 7.06
N ASP A 39 -8.17 0.75 7.92
CA ASP A 39 -8.95 1.41 8.96
C ASP A 39 -9.98 2.40 8.36
N ILE A 40 -11.23 2.31 8.80
CA ILE A 40 -12.29 3.22 8.36
C ILE A 40 -12.16 4.55 9.11
N GLY A 41 -11.95 5.63 8.37
CA GLY A 41 -11.82 6.97 8.94
C GLY A 41 -11.58 8.06 7.91
N GLU A 42 -11.27 9.26 8.41
CA GLU A 42 -10.86 10.39 7.58
C GLU A 42 -9.40 10.21 7.11
N PRO A 43 -9.05 10.61 5.87
CA PRO A 43 -7.67 10.63 5.43
C PRO A 43 -6.80 11.56 6.30
N CYS A 44 -5.49 11.30 6.33
CA CYS A 44 -4.56 12.10 7.13
C CYS A 44 -4.58 13.58 6.71
N LYS A 45 -4.49 14.50 7.69
CA LYS A 45 -4.44 15.97 7.46
C LYS A 45 -3.13 16.58 7.98
N ARG A 46 -2.45 15.89 8.88
CA ARG A 46 -1.14 16.22 9.45
C ARG A 46 -0.36 14.95 9.78
N ASP A 47 0.96 15.07 9.94
CA ASP A 47 1.84 13.93 10.19
C ASP A 47 1.44 13.12 11.43
N ALA A 48 0.89 13.79 12.45
CA ALA A 48 0.37 13.15 13.67
C ALA A 48 -0.85 12.24 13.44
N ASP A 49 -1.49 12.29 12.27
CA ASP A 49 -2.58 11.38 11.91
C ASP A 49 -2.05 10.06 11.30
N CYS A 50 -0.74 9.98 11.04
CA CYS A 50 -0.09 8.79 10.49
C CYS A 50 0.61 7.97 11.58
N PRO A 51 0.78 6.65 11.38
CA PRO A 51 1.41 5.78 12.37
C PRO A 51 2.92 6.04 12.47
N GLY A 52 3.45 6.01 13.69
CA GLY A 52 4.89 6.07 13.96
C GLY A 52 5.53 7.39 13.54
N SER A 53 6.60 7.32 12.76
CA SER A 53 7.37 8.47 12.25
C SER A 53 7.01 8.84 10.81
N TYR A 54 5.84 8.41 10.32
CA TYR A 54 5.43 8.63 8.94
C TYR A 54 4.95 10.07 8.74
N THR A 55 4.99 10.54 7.50
CA THR A 55 4.53 11.88 7.12
C THR A 55 3.24 11.80 6.31
N CYS A 56 2.41 12.84 6.40
CA CYS A 56 1.15 12.88 5.67
C CYS A 56 1.30 13.64 4.34
N SER A 57 1.01 12.95 3.23
CA SER A 57 0.73 13.59 1.94
C SER A 57 -0.65 14.23 1.98
N LYS A 58 -0.74 15.48 2.42
CA LYS A 58 -2.02 16.19 2.65
C LYS A 58 -2.88 16.32 1.38
N ALA A 59 -2.24 16.41 0.22
CA ALA A 59 -2.95 16.54 -1.06
C ALA A 59 -3.62 15.22 -1.47
N GLU A 60 -3.09 14.08 -1.00
CA GLU A 60 -3.52 12.74 -1.40
C GLU A 60 -4.26 12.00 -0.28
N GLY A 61 -4.08 12.44 0.98
CA GLY A 61 -4.61 11.76 2.16
C GLY A 61 -3.87 10.47 2.51
N LEU A 62 -2.61 10.33 2.11
CA LEU A 62 -1.80 9.11 2.27
C LEU A 62 -0.64 9.31 3.25
N CYS A 63 -0.33 8.26 4.02
CA CYS A 63 0.82 8.24 4.91
C CYS A 63 2.06 7.68 4.19
N ASN A 64 3.12 8.49 4.14
CA ASN A 64 4.41 8.12 3.56
C ASN A 64 5.36 7.61 4.64
N VAL A 65 5.91 6.42 4.40
CA VAL A 65 6.95 5.84 5.25
C VAL A 65 8.24 6.64 5.08
N VAL A 66 8.82 7.07 6.21
CA VAL A 66 10.09 7.81 6.29
C VAL A 66 11.19 6.89 6.80
#